data_AF-A0A061D6X8-F1
#
_entry.id   AF-A0A061D6X8-F1
#
_cell.length_a   1.000
_cell.length_b   1.000
_cell.length_c   1.000
_cell.angle_alpha   90.00
_cell.angle_beta   90.00
_cell.angle_gamma   90.00
#
_symmetry.space_group_name_H-M   'P 1'
#
loop_
_entity.id
_entity.type
_entity.pdbx_description
1 polymer ?
#
loop_
_entity_poly.entity_id
_entity_poly.type
_entity_poly.pdbx_seq_one_letter_code
_entity_poly.pdbx_strand_id
1 'polypeptide(L)'
;MRVPTSACLVVCSLVAGVRMVSGGQYAFTLPMYVKGFWGYDRYTGASTNHEYLSYFDVDVNNMMTNANKVVEDNFLEVINASSFNQVSHDAALNNEGSKMINKMWARDVINEIHSYKMQYIHQRYRSAAQQLLKVPVGNPAYQDIGFDEPLDKMVIYYWAYQLKQAYDDLMLNASKMHTKWGAIKNSINTTMPESEPS
;
A
#
# COMPACT_ATOMS: atom_id res chain seq x y z
N MET A 1 34.16 -16.78 -1.68
CA MET A 1 34.28 -15.41 -1.14
C MET A 1 34.12 -14.41 -2.27
N ARG A 2 32.97 -13.70 -2.33
CA ARG A 2 32.74 -12.31 -2.79
C ARG A 2 31.23 -12.10 -3.02
N VAL A 3 30.66 -11.25 -2.19
CA VAL A 3 29.39 -10.49 -2.34
C VAL A 3 29.84 -9.01 -2.33
N PRO A 4 29.12 -7.99 -2.87
CA PRO A 4 27.82 -7.94 -3.56
C PRO A 4 27.88 -7.21 -4.93
N THR A 5 26.78 -7.20 -5.66
CA THR A 5 26.47 -6.09 -6.58
C THR A 5 25.05 -5.59 -6.32
N SER A 6 24.85 -5.03 -5.12
CA SER A 6 23.63 -4.34 -4.67
C SER A 6 23.44 -2.96 -5.31
N ALA A 7 24.00 -2.71 -6.50
CA ALA A 7 23.97 -1.39 -7.14
C ALA A 7 22.83 -1.22 -8.17
N CYS A 8 22.09 -2.28 -8.50
CA CYS A 8 21.05 -2.21 -9.55
C CYS A 8 19.63 -1.89 -9.02
N LEU A 9 19.43 -1.85 -7.70
CA LEU A 9 18.10 -1.66 -7.10
C LEU A 9 17.65 -0.19 -6.98
N VAL A 10 18.52 0.78 -7.27
CA VAL A 10 18.21 2.21 -7.09
C VAL A 10 17.75 2.91 -8.38
N VAL A 11 17.91 2.28 -9.56
CA VAL A 11 17.63 2.95 -10.85
C VAL A 11 16.26 2.60 -11.45
N CYS A 12 15.56 1.57 -10.95
CA CYS A 12 14.25 1.18 -11.50
C CYS A 12 13.05 1.98 -10.96
N SER A 13 13.24 2.84 -9.95
CA SER A 13 12.15 3.63 -9.35
C SER A 13 11.71 4.84 -10.20
N LEU A 14 12.42 5.15 -11.29
CA LEU A 14 12.24 6.40 -12.05
C LEU A 14 11.53 6.26 -13.42
N VAL A 15 11.10 5.06 -13.82
CA VAL A 15 10.47 4.85 -15.16
C VAL A 15 9.07 4.22 -15.12
N ALA A 16 8.46 4.01 -13.95
CA ALA A 16 7.09 3.48 -13.86
C ALA A 16 5.99 4.57 -14.03
N GLY A 17 6.32 5.70 -14.65
CA GLY A 17 5.40 6.79 -14.94
C GLY A 17 4.78 6.72 -16.34
N VAL A 18 4.14 5.61 -16.75
CA VAL A 18 3.24 5.62 -17.93
C VAL A 18 2.14 4.57 -17.77
N ARG A 19 0.89 5.05 -17.69
CA ARG A 19 -0.43 4.42 -17.98
C ARG A 19 -0.49 2.88 -17.92
N MET A 20 -1.40 2.33 -17.10
CA MET A 20 -2.16 1.15 -17.53
C MET A 20 -3.50 0.96 -16.83
N VAL A 21 -4.52 1.01 -17.68
CA VAL A 21 -5.96 0.84 -17.52
C VAL A 21 -6.36 -0.36 -16.65
N SER A 22 -7.49 -0.17 -15.98
CA SER A 22 -8.26 -1.09 -15.16
C SER A 22 -8.40 -2.50 -15.75
N GLY A 23 -8.22 -3.52 -14.91
CA GLY A 23 -8.62 -4.89 -15.22
C GLY A 23 -7.95 -5.89 -14.29
N GLY A 24 -8.69 -6.36 -13.28
CA GLY A 24 -8.24 -7.36 -12.30
C GLY A 24 -8.60 -6.96 -10.86
N GLN A 25 -9.89 -6.88 -10.55
CA GLN A 25 -10.35 -6.72 -9.17
C GLN A 25 -10.08 -8.01 -8.40
N TYR A 26 -9.28 -7.90 -7.34
CA TYR A 26 -9.26 -8.90 -6.29
C TYR A 26 -10.63 -8.96 -5.63
N ALA A 27 -11.10 -10.17 -5.32
CA ALA A 27 -12.27 -10.40 -4.49
C ALA A 27 -11.87 -10.23 -3.01
N PHE A 28 -11.66 -8.99 -2.57
CA PHE A 28 -11.56 -8.70 -1.14
C PHE A 28 -12.96 -8.46 -0.58
N THR A 29 -13.29 -9.15 0.51
CA THR A 29 -14.61 -9.20 1.16
C THR A 29 -14.97 -7.98 2.01
N LEU A 30 -14.15 -6.93 1.98
CA LEU A 30 -14.42 -5.64 2.63
C LEU A 30 -14.46 -4.55 1.57
N PRO A 31 -15.23 -3.46 1.75
CA PRO A 31 -15.22 -2.34 0.82
C PRO A 31 -13.86 -1.64 0.93
N MET A 32 -12.84 -2.21 0.29
CA MET A 32 -11.48 -1.68 0.33
C MET A 32 -11.43 -0.28 -0.28
N TYR A 33 -12.23 -0.03 -1.30
CA TYR A 33 -12.20 1.24 -1.99
C TYR A 33 -13.11 2.27 -1.31
N VAL A 34 -12.49 3.27 -0.66
CA VAL A 34 -13.20 4.46 -0.16
C VAL A 34 -13.58 5.34 -1.36
N LYS A 35 -14.73 5.04 -1.97
CA LYS A 35 -15.22 5.67 -3.21
C LYS A 35 -15.72 7.12 -3.03
N GLY A 36 -15.96 7.55 -1.79
CA GLY A 36 -16.73 8.76 -1.47
C GLY A 36 -15.94 10.01 -1.08
N PHE A 37 -14.61 9.96 -1.01
CA PHE A 37 -13.78 11.02 -0.45
C PHE A 37 -13.62 12.22 -1.40
N TRP A 38 -14.61 13.13 -1.51
CA TRP A 38 -14.52 14.29 -2.42
C TRP A 38 -15.24 15.54 -1.92
N GLY A 39 -14.52 16.66 -1.93
CA GLY A 39 -15.04 18.03 -1.77
C GLY A 39 -15.13 18.51 -0.32
N TYR A 40 -14.33 19.52 0.05
CA TYR A 40 -14.40 20.17 1.37
C TYR A 40 -15.83 20.63 1.70
N ASP A 41 -16.55 21.18 0.71
CA ASP A 41 -17.92 21.69 0.84
C ASP A 41 -18.95 20.61 1.26
N ARG A 42 -18.64 19.32 1.07
CA ARG A 42 -19.51 18.24 1.56
C ARG A 42 -19.43 18.06 3.08
N TYR A 43 -18.38 18.58 3.69
CA TYR A 43 -18.05 18.41 5.10
C TYR A 43 -18.21 19.71 5.91
N THR A 44 -18.33 20.86 5.25
CA THR A 44 -18.53 22.18 5.88
C THR A 44 -19.90 22.39 6.51
N GLY A 45 -20.84 21.44 6.34
CA GLY A 45 -22.18 21.48 6.94
C GLY A 45 -22.26 21.01 8.40
N ALA A 46 -21.14 20.57 9.00
CA ALA A 46 -21.12 20.08 10.37
C ALA A 46 -21.45 21.18 11.39
N SER A 47 -22.33 20.85 12.34
CA SER A 47 -22.74 21.76 13.43
C SER A 47 -21.71 21.82 14.55
N THR A 48 -20.83 20.83 14.64
CA THR A 48 -19.77 20.75 15.67
C THR A 48 -18.45 20.23 15.09
N ASN A 49 -17.34 20.53 15.76
CA ASN A 49 -16.02 20.00 15.40
C ASN A 49 -15.95 18.46 15.51
N HIS A 50 -16.69 17.86 16.45
CA HIS A 50 -16.79 16.41 16.56
C HIS A 50 -17.53 15.78 15.37
N GLU A 51 -18.64 16.39 14.96
CA GLU A 51 -19.39 15.95 13.78
C GLU A 51 -18.54 16.08 12.51
N TYR A 52 -17.81 17.18 12.36
CA TYR A 52 -16.88 17.38 11.24
C TYR A 52 -15.84 16.24 11.15
N LEU A 53 -15.19 15.91 12.28
CA LEU A 53 -14.19 14.83 12.33
C LEU A 53 -14.78 13.45 12.04
N SER A 54 -16.02 13.20 12.47
CA SER A 54 -16.69 11.92 12.27
C SER A 54 -16.85 11.55 10.78
N TYR A 55 -16.95 12.56 9.91
CA TYR A 55 -17.03 12.35 8.47
C TYR A 55 -15.72 11.82 7.85
N PHE A 56 -14.58 12.00 8.52
CA PHE A 56 -13.27 11.56 8.03
C PHE A 56 -12.73 10.36 8.82
N ASP A 57 -12.99 10.29 10.13
CA ASP A 57 -12.39 9.30 11.03
C ASP A 57 -12.62 7.86 10.58
N VAL A 58 -13.83 7.54 10.13
CA VAL A 58 -14.16 6.19 9.65
C VAL A 58 -13.33 5.85 8.41
N ASP A 59 -13.27 6.76 7.44
CA ASP A 59 -12.55 6.56 6.19
C ASP A 59 -11.04 6.47 6.40
N VAL A 60 -10.47 7.38 7.21
CA VAL A 60 -9.05 7.41 7.58
C VAL A 60 -8.61 6.12 8.25
N ASN A 61 -9.38 5.64 9.24
CA ASN A 61 -9.07 4.40 9.95
C ASN A 61 -9.22 3.16 9.06
N ASN A 62 -10.22 3.15 8.18
CA ASN A 62 -10.41 2.08 7.21
C ASN A 62 -9.25 2.03 6.19
N MET A 63 -8.80 3.18 5.70
CA MET A 63 -7.64 3.27 4.79
C MET A 63 -6.38 2.70 5.44
N MET A 64 -6.09 3.05 6.70
CA MET A 64 -4.94 2.51 7.43
C MET A 64 -5.03 1.00 7.64
N THR A 65 -6.20 0.52 8.08
CA THR A 65 -6.44 -0.92 8.31
C THR A 65 -6.26 -1.72 7.03
N ASN A 66 -6.85 -1.26 5.93
CA ASN A 66 -6.75 -1.92 4.63
C ASN A 66 -5.32 -1.88 4.09
N ALA A 67 -4.61 -0.75 4.21
CA ALA A 67 -3.23 -0.64 3.76
C ALA A 67 -2.31 -1.61 4.52
N ASN A 68 -2.41 -1.67 5.85
CA ASN A 68 -1.64 -2.61 6.67
C ASN A 68 -1.86 -4.06 6.24
N LYS A 69 -3.12 -4.45 6.04
CA LYS A 69 -3.46 -5.80 5.60
C LYS A 69 -2.87 -6.11 4.22
N VAL A 70 -2.97 -5.18 3.27
CA VAL A 70 -2.42 -5.36 1.92
C VAL A 70 -0.89 -5.47 1.93
N VAL A 71 -0.21 -4.70 2.78
CA VAL A 71 1.24 -4.81 2.95
C VAL A 71 1.60 -6.19 3.52
N GLU A 72 0.93 -6.63 4.58
CA GLU A 72 1.15 -7.93 5.22
C GLU A 72 0.87 -9.11 4.26
N ASP A 73 -0.26 -9.09 3.55
CA ASP A 73 -0.62 -10.12 2.59
C ASP A 73 0.42 -10.22 1.45
N ASN A 74 0.91 -9.08 0.95
CA ASN A 74 1.94 -9.02 -0.08
C ASN A 74 3.31 -9.52 0.42
N PHE A 75 3.63 -9.26 1.68
CA PHE A 75 4.86 -9.74 2.32
C PHE A 75 4.83 -11.27 2.46
N LEU A 76 3.74 -11.82 3.01
CA LEU A 76 3.54 -13.26 3.12
C LEU A 76 3.63 -13.95 1.76
N GLU A 77 3.07 -13.33 0.72
CA GLU A 77 3.14 -13.82 -0.64
C GLU A 77 4.58 -13.93 -1.17
N VAL A 78 5.42 -12.90 -0.96
CA VAL A 78 6.81 -12.93 -1.44
C VAL A 78 7.68 -13.89 -0.63
N ILE A 79 7.43 -14.03 0.68
CA ILE A 79 8.10 -15.04 1.51
C ILE A 79 7.78 -16.45 1.01
N ASN A 80 6.50 -16.74 0.77
CA ASN A 80 6.07 -18.01 0.22
C ASN A 80 6.69 -18.27 -1.16
N ALA A 81 6.72 -17.26 -2.03
CA ALA A 81 7.35 -17.37 -3.35
C ALA A 81 8.87 -17.60 -3.25
N SER A 82 9.56 -16.96 -2.31
CA SER A 82 11.01 -17.09 -2.10
C SER A 82 11.41 -18.43 -1.51
N SER A 83 10.51 -19.08 -0.76
CA SER A 83 10.71 -20.44 -0.26
C SER A 83 10.47 -21.54 -1.31
N PHE A 84 10.02 -21.18 -2.52
CA PHE A 84 9.78 -22.13 -3.59
C PHE A 84 11.09 -22.69 -4.14
N ASN A 85 11.28 -24.00 -4.03
CA ASN A 85 12.54 -24.69 -4.31
C ASN A 85 12.49 -25.64 -5.52
N GLN A 86 11.36 -25.73 -6.21
CA GLN A 86 11.23 -26.58 -7.39
C GLN A 86 11.83 -25.90 -8.61
N VAL A 87 12.45 -26.70 -9.48
CA VAL A 87 13.18 -26.24 -10.66
C VAL A 87 12.67 -27.03 -11.87
N SER A 88 12.26 -26.33 -12.92
CA SER A 88 11.88 -26.93 -14.20
C SER A 88 13.12 -27.36 -14.98
N HIS A 89 12.98 -28.29 -15.93
CA HIS A 89 14.04 -28.53 -16.91
C HIS A 89 14.21 -27.38 -17.91
N ASP A 90 13.21 -26.50 -18.03
CA ASP A 90 13.30 -25.30 -18.85
C ASP A 90 13.99 -24.14 -18.08
N ALA A 91 15.24 -23.86 -18.48
CA ALA A 91 16.02 -22.77 -17.92
C ALA A 91 15.38 -21.38 -18.13
N ALA A 92 14.62 -21.19 -19.21
CA ALA A 92 13.93 -19.93 -19.48
C ALA A 92 12.80 -19.71 -18.48
N LEU A 93 12.02 -20.76 -18.20
CA LEU A 93 10.93 -20.73 -17.22
C LEU A 93 11.46 -20.50 -15.79
N ASN A 94 12.57 -21.13 -15.43
CA ASN A 94 13.23 -20.89 -14.13
C ASN A 94 13.68 -19.42 -13.99
N ASN A 95 14.30 -18.85 -15.03
CA ASN A 95 14.71 -17.45 -15.05
C ASN A 95 13.51 -16.50 -14.96
N GLU A 96 12.40 -16.83 -15.61
CA GLU A 96 11.14 -16.06 -15.49
C GLU A 96 10.61 -16.09 -14.05
N GLY A 97 10.61 -17.26 -13.41
CA GLY A 97 10.26 -17.42 -12.00
C GLY A 97 11.13 -16.56 -11.08
N SER A 98 12.46 -16.62 -11.23
CA SER A 98 13.38 -15.78 -10.44
C SER A 98 13.13 -14.28 -10.65
N LYS A 99 12.91 -13.85 -11.90
CA LYS A 99 12.57 -12.44 -12.21
C LYS A 99 11.24 -12.04 -11.58
N MET A 100 10.27 -12.93 -11.51
CA MET A 100 8.97 -12.67 -10.89
C MET A 100 9.11 -12.49 -9.38
N ILE A 101 9.83 -13.39 -8.70
CA ILE A 101 10.11 -13.28 -7.26
C ILE A 101 10.83 -11.95 -6.94
N ASN A 102 11.82 -11.57 -7.76
CA ASN A 102 12.52 -10.27 -7.59
C ASN A 102 11.57 -9.06 -7.74
N LYS A 103 10.60 -9.12 -8.66
CA LYS A 103 9.58 -8.06 -8.80
C LYS A 103 8.65 -8.00 -7.59
N MET A 104 8.30 -9.15 -7.02
CA MET A 104 7.48 -9.22 -5.80
C MET A 104 8.22 -8.60 -4.60
N TRP A 105 9.54 -8.84 -4.47
CA TRP A 105 10.38 -8.17 -3.47
C TRP A 105 10.44 -6.66 -3.68
N ALA A 106 10.61 -6.21 -4.92
CA ALA A 106 10.62 -4.78 -5.23
C ALA A 106 9.28 -4.12 -4.87
N ARG A 107 8.14 -4.78 -5.17
CA ARG A 107 6.81 -4.32 -4.76
C ARG A 107 6.70 -4.22 -3.24
N ASP A 108 7.19 -5.21 -2.51
CA ASP A 108 7.10 -5.26 -1.06
C ASP A 108 7.84 -4.07 -0.40
N VAL A 109 9.07 -3.80 -0.82
CA VAL A 109 9.83 -2.62 -0.36
C VAL A 109 9.11 -1.31 -0.68
N ILE A 110 8.53 -1.19 -1.88
CA ILE A 110 7.75 -0.01 -2.27
C ILE A 110 6.52 0.15 -1.37
N ASN A 111 5.79 -0.94 -1.12
CA ASN A 111 4.62 -0.95 -0.24
C ASN A 111 4.98 -0.57 1.20
N GLU A 112 6.12 -1.01 1.71
CA GLU A 112 6.63 -0.64 3.02
C GLU A 112 6.90 0.88 3.11
N ILE A 113 7.54 1.46 2.09
CA ILE A 113 7.76 2.91 1.99
C ILE A 113 6.42 3.68 1.95
N HIS A 114 5.45 3.21 1.17
CA HIS A 114 4.11 3.81 1.14
C HIS A 114 3.41 3.71 2.51
N SER A 115 3.55 2.58 3.20
CA SER A 115 3.01 2.38 4.55
C SER A 115 3.59 3.40 5.54
N TYR A 116 4.91 3.63 5.53
CA TYR A 116 5.53 4.67 6.36
C TYR A 116 5.00 6.08 6.04
N LYS A 117 4.85 6.43 4.75
CA LYS A 117 4.25 7.70 4.33
C LYS A 117 2.83 7.84 4.88
N MET A 118 2.00 6.80 4.75
CA MET A 118 0.63 6.80 5.26
C MET A 118 0.58 6.96 6.78
N GLN A 119 1.45 6.26 7.53
CA GLN A 119 1.54 6.40 8.99
C GLN A 119 1.89 7.82 9.40
N TYR A 120 2.85 8.45 8.73
CA TYR A 120 3.20 9.85 8.97
C TYR A 120 2.00 10.77 8.76
N ILE A 121 1.32 10.65 7.61
CA ILE A 121 0.13 11.47 7.28
C ILE A 121 -0.99 11.25 8.31
N HIS A 122 -1.23 10.01 8.71
CA HIS A 122 -2.23 9.68 9.72
C HIS A 122 -1.92 10.32 11.08
N GLN A 123 -0.65 10.36 11.49
CA GLN A 123 -0.26 11.07 12.73
C GLN A 123 -0.47 12.59 12.63
N ARG A 124 -0.22 13.18 11.45
CA ARG A 124 -0.53 14.59 11.18
C ARG A 124 -2.04 14.86 11.27
N TYR A 125 -2.86 14.02 10.63
CA TYR A 125 -4.31 14.07 10.75
C TYR A 125 -4.78 14.02 12.21
N ARG A 126 -4.30 13.04 12.99
CA ARG A 126 -4.66 12.89 14.41
C ARG A 126 -4.27 14.10 15.24
N SER A 127 -3.09 14.66 14.99
CA SER A 127 -2.61 15.84 15.70
C SER A 127 -3.41 17.09 15.35
N ALA A 128 -3.81 17.25 14.08
CA ALA A 128 -4.69 18.33 13.64
C ALA A 128 -6.10 18.19 14.26
N ALA A 129 -6.65 16.97 14.32
CA ALA A 129 -7.93 16.67 14.96
C ALA A 129 -7.91 17.00 16.46
N GLN A 130 -6.84 16.64 17.17
CA GLN A 130 -6.65 16.98 18.58
C GLN A 130 -6.61 18.50 18.81
N GLN A 131 -5.93 19.24 17.93
CA GLN A 131 -5.87 20.70 18.00
C GLN A 131 -7.22 21.37 17.71
N LEU A 132 -7.99 20.87 16.75
CA LEU A 132 -9.35 21.37 16.47
C LEU A 132 -10.27 21.19 17.69
N LEU A 133 -10.13 20.06 18.40
CA LEU A 133 -10.87 19.76 19.63
C LEU A 133 -10.30 20.44 20.88
N LYS A 134 -9.21 21.20 20.76
CA LYS A 134 -8.49 21.85 21.86
C LYS A 134 -8.09 20.86 22.97
N VAL A 135 -7.78 19.62 22.59
CA VAL A 135 -7.26 18.59 23.50
C VAL A 135 -5.74 18.45 23.36
N PRO A 136 -5.03 17.94 24.38
CA PRO A 136 -3.58 17.75 24.31
C PRO A 136 -3.16 16.90 23.10
N VAL A 137 -2.16 17.38 22.36
CA VAL A 137 -1.57 16.63 21.25
C VAL A 137 -0.69 15.51 21.80
N GLY A 138 -0.92 14.27 21.35
CA GLY A 138 -0.22 13.11 21.89
C GLY A 138 1.28 13.10 21.58
N ASN A 139 1.67 13.59 20.40
CA ASN A 139 3.07 13.73 20.01
C ASN A 139 3.33 15.14 19.45
N PRO A 140 4.05 16.00 20.21
CA PRO A 140 4.33 17.38 19.80
C PRO A 140 5.11 17.51 18.48
N ALA A 141 5.86 16.49 18.06
CA ALA A 141 6.59 16.52 16.79
C ALA A 141 5.67 16.60 15.55
N TYR A 142 4.39 16.23 15.72
CA TYR A 142 3.37 16.30 14.67
C TYR A 142 2.41 17.48 14.85
N GLN A 143 2.63 18.32 15.87
CA GLN A 143 1.83 19.51 16.10
C GLN A 143 1.98 20.48 14.91
N ASP A 144 0.85 20.95 14.40
CA ASP A 144 0.79 22.02 13.41
C ASP A 144 0.96 23.39 14.09
N ILE A 145 1.35 24.40 13.32
CA ILE A 145 1.30 25.79 13.78
C ILE A 145 -0.17 26.08 14.14
N GLY A 146 -0.44 26.74 15.28
CA GLY A 146 -1.82 27.02 15.68
C GLY A 146 -2.54 27.85 14.61
N PHE A 147 -3.69 27.37 14.17
CA PHE A 147 -4.55 28.05 13.20
C PHE A 147 -5.93 28.30 13.79
N ASP A 148 -6.53 29.44 13.46
CA ASP A 148 -7.92 29.75 13.79
C ASP A 148 -8.87 29.24 12.70
N GLU A 149 -10.15 29.12 13.02
CA GLU A 149 -11.19 28.75 12.03
C GLU A 149 -11.23 29.78 10.88
N PRO A 150 -11.33 29.36 9.60
CA PRO A 150 -11.57 28.01 9.08
C PRO A 150 -10.31 27.20 8.74
N LEU A 151 -9.11 27.72 9.00
CA LEU A 151 -7.85 27.13 8.55
C LEU A 151 -7.58 25.79 9.25
N ASP A 152 -7.96 25.65 10.52
CA ASP A 152 -7.87 24.39 11.27
C ASP A 152 -8.64 23.23 10.62
N LYS A 153 -9.88 23.46 10.16
CA LYS A 153 -10.69 22.49 9.41
C LYS A 153 -10.08 22.18 8.05
N MET A 154 -9.53 23.18 7.36
CA MET A 154 -8.83 22.97 6.08
C MET A 154 -7.58 22.10 6.25
N VAL A 155 -6.82 22.26 7.34
CA VAL A 155 -5.64 21.42 7.62
C VAL A 155 -6.04 19.96 7.83
N ILE A 156 -7.13 19.70 8.55
CA ILE A 156 -7.68 18.33 8.72
C ILE A 156 -8.05 17.73 7.37
N TYR A 157 -8.80 18.47 6.55
CA TYR A 157 -9.18 18.03 5.21
C TYR A 157 -7.96 17.72 4.35
N TYR A 158 -6.94 18.60 4.40
CA TYR A 158 -5.70 18.41 3.68
C TYR A 158 -5.02 17.09 4.04
N TRP A 159 -4.84 16.80 5.34
CA TRP A 159 -4.20 15.56 5.77
C TRP A 159 -5.02 14.31 5.42
N ALA A 160 -6.35 14.37 5.57
CA ALA A 160 -7.23 13.27 5.17
C ALA A 160 -7.19 13.03 3.65
N TYR A 161 -7.13 14.10 2.84
CA TYR A 161 -6.98 14.01 1.38
C TYR A 161 -5.61 13.45 0.97
N GLN A 162 -4.52 13.91 1.60
CA GLN A 162 -3.19 13.35 1.38
C GLN A 162 -3.13 11.85 1.72
N LEU A 163 -3.84 11.42 2.77
CA LEU A 163 -3.93 10.01 3.12
C LEU A 163 -4.66 9.21 2.03
N LYS A 164 -5.75 9.75 1.49
CA LYS A 164 -6.48 9.12 0.38
C LYS A 164 -5.62 8.95 -0.86
N GLN A 165 -4.83 9.97 -1.22
CA GLN A 165 -3.89 9.88 -2.35
C GLN A 165 -2.84 8.79 -2.11
N ALA A 166 -2.22 8.77 -0.93
CA ALA A 166 -1.24 7.74 -0.58
C ALA A 166 -1.85 6.33 -0.54
N TYR A 167 -3.10 6.21 -0.09
CA TYR A 167 -3.86 4.96 -0.08
C TYR A 167 -4.10 4.44 -1.50
N ASP A 168 -4.55 5.30 -2.41
CA ASP A 168 -4.82 4.93 -3.81
C ASP A 168 -3.54 4.44 -4.51
N ASP A 169 -2.41 5.12 -4.29
CA ASP A 169 -1.11 4.72 -4.84
C ASP A 169 -0.71 3.30 -4.37
N LEU A 170 -0.85 3.03 -3.06
CA LEU A 170 -0.52 1.72 -2.48
C LEU A 170 -1.42 0.61 -3.04
N MET A 171 -2.73 0.85 -3.11
CA MET A 171 -3.68 -0.12 -3.65
C MET A 171 -3.42 -0.44 -5.12
N LEU A 172 -3.01 0.57 -5.90
CA LEU A 172 -2.69 0.40 -7.31
C LEU A 172 -1.45 -0.50 -7.48
N ASN A 173 -0.43 -0.31 -6.64
CA ASN A 173 0.80 -1.11 -6.66
C ASN A 173 0.59 -2.58 -6.24
N ALA A 174 -0.36 -2.84 -5.34
CA ALA A 174 -0.63 -4.19 -4.82
C ALA A 174 -1.22 -5.17 -5.86
N SER A 175 -1.79 -4.67 -6.97
CA SER A 175 -2.89 -5.36 -7.65
C SER A 175 -2.57 -6.28 -8.84
N LYS A 176 -1.32 -6.66 -9.15
CA LYS A 176 -1.05 -7.34 -10.45
C LYS A 176 -0.05 -8.50 -10.46
N MET A 177 0.58 -8.83 -9.34
CA MET A 177 1.69 -9.79 -9.33
C MET A 177 1.27 -11.24 -9.01
N HIS A 178 0.22 -11.41 -8.20
CA HIS A 178 -0.20 -12.72 -7.70
C HIS A 178 -0.58 -13.73 -8.79
N THR A 179 -1.44 -13.33 -9.73
CA THR A 179 -1.91 -14.21 -10.80
C THR A 179 -0.78 -14.71 -11.70
N LYS A 180 0.22 -13.84 -11.96
CA LYS A 180 1.37 -14.20 -12.80
C LYS A 180 2.29 -15.20 -12.10
N TRP A 181 2.56 -14.98 -10.81
CA TRP A 181 3.34 -15.94 -10.02
C TRP A 181 2.67 -17.31 -9.94
N GLY A 182 1.35 -17.35 -9.67
CA GLY A 182 0.59 -18.60 -9.64
C GLY A 182 0.68 -19.39 -10.94
N ALA A 183 0.60 -18.72 -12.10
CA ALA A 183 0.74 -19.35 -13.40
C ALA A 183 2.15 -19.94 -13.62
N ILE A 184 3.20 -19.16 -13.34
CA ILE A 184 4.60 -19.59 -13.48
C ILE A 184 4.89 -20.78 -12.56
N LYS A 185 4.46 -20.70 -11.29
CA LYS A 185 4.61 -21.78 -10.32
C LYS A 185 3.97 -23.07 -10.83
N ASN A 186 2.74 -23.01 -11.32
CA ASN A 186 2.06 -24.18 -11.86
C ASN A 186 2.81 -24.77 -13.06
N SER A 187 3.31 -23.94 -13.99
CA SER A 187 4.10 -24.40 -15.13
C SER A 187 5.40 -25.10 -14.70
N ILE A 188 6.08 -24.59 -13.67
CA ILE A 188 7.28 -25.25 -13.12
C ILE A 188 6.90 -26.62 -12.54
N ASN A 189 5.82 -26.70 -11.75
CA ASN A 189 5.38 -27.95 -11.13
C ASN A 189 4.95 -29.01 -12.16
N THR A 190 4.31 -28.62 -13.26
CA THR A 190 3.83 -29.55 -14.30
C THR A 190 4.89 -29.99 -15.31
N THR A 191 6.07 -29.37 -15.28
CA THR A 191 7.22 -29.77 -16.11
C THR A 191 8.25 -30.58 -15.33
N MET A 192 7.94 -30.96 -14.08
CA MET A 192 8.73 -31.91 -13.31
C MET A 192 8.56 -33.33 -13.86
N PRO A 193 9.61 -34.16 -13.86
CA PRO A 193 9.48 -35.56 -14.26
C PRO A 193 8.56 -36.29 -13.29
N GLU A 194 7.74 -37.22 -13.80
CA GLU A 194 7.16 -38.26 -12.94
C GLU A 194 8.32 -38.88 -12.16
N SER A 195 8.21 -38.92 -10.83
CA SER A 195 9.17 -39.61 -9.98
C SER A 195 9.44 -41.00 -10.58
N GLU A 196 10.68 -41.27 -10.96
CA GLU A 196 11.07 -42.63 -11.36
C GLU A 196 10.64 -43.57 -10.22
N PRO A 197 9.84 -44.61 -10.52
CA PRO A 197 9.46 -45.58 -9.50
C PRO A 197 10.73 -46.25 -8.99
N SER A 198 11.01 -46.02 -7.70
CA SER A 198 12.05 -46.69 -6.92
C SER A 198 11.85 -48.20 -6.86
#